data_AF-A0A4Z1CQE5-F1
#
_entry.id   AF-A0A4Z1CQE5-F1
#
_cell.length_a   1.000
_cell.length_b   1.000
_cell.length_c   1.000
_cell.angle_alpha   90.00
_cell.angle_beta   90.00
_cell.angle_gamma   90.00
#
_symmetry.space_group_name_H-M   'P 1'
#
loop_
_entity.id
_entity.type
_entity.pdbx_description
1 polymer ?
#
loop_
_entity_poly.entity_id
_entity_poly.type
_entity_poly.pdbx_seq_one_letter_code
_entity_poly.pdbx_strand_id
1 'polypeptide(L)'
;MTVFELRSCVARQWSPQIGDPELTGWVTVLAYAVAALLSGLVWRRLAGDPLRIFWGVLVVLLAFLAVNKQLDLQTVLTEAGKCLSRAQGWYDDRRVVQVAFIGTLLIVLLMAMGVLMAVLRGRIAQNALALAGLILVLGFVMVRAVSIHNFDQILGGASLGVSNNFLLENAGLVLIALNALWLLRRPQGRLRPR
;
A
#
# COMPACT_ATOMS: atom_id res chain seq x y z
N MET A 1 -23.29 -19.83 -10.05
CA MET A 1 -22.86 -18.56 -10.66
C MET A 1 -21.64 -18.81 -11.53
N THR A 2 -21.73 -18.56 -12.83
CA THR A 2 -20.59 -18.71 -13.75
C THR A 2 -19.71 -17.46 -13.76
N VAL A 3 -18.47 -17.57 -14.25
CA VAL A 3 -17.56 -16.40 -14.39
C VAL A 3 -18.17 -15.32 -15.28
N PHE A 4 -18.94 -15.71 -16.30
CA PHE A 4 -19.66 -14.79 -17.17
C PHE A 4 -20.76 -14.02 -16.43
N GLU A 5 -21.56 -14.70 -15.61
CA GLU A 5 -22.59 -14.05 -14.78
C GLU A 5 -21.98 -13.08 -13.76
N LEU A 6 -20.86 -13.47 -13.12
CA LEU A 6 -20.14 -12.61 -12.19
C LEU A 6 -19.66 -11.33 -12.88
N ARG A 7 -19.01 -11.45 -14.04
CA ARG A 7 -18.58 -10.30 -14.83
C ARG A 7 -19.74 -9.40 -15.23
N SER A 8 -20.88 -9.97 -15.61
CA SER A 8 -22.07 -9.19 -15.99
C SER A 8 -22.76 -8.47 -14.81
N CYS A 9 -22.66 -9.03 -13.60
CA CYS A 9 -23.17 -8.40 -12.39
C CYS A 9 -22.27 -7.23 -11.97
N VAL A 10 -20.95 -7.46 -11.94
CA VAL A 10 -19.95 -6.43 -11.64
C VAL A 10 -20.02 -5.31 -12.65
N ALA A 11 -20.02 -5.59 -13.96
CA ALA A 11 -20.07 -4.57 -15.01
C ALA A 11 -21.37 -3.73 -15.02
N ARG A 12 -22.45 -4.22 -14.40
CA ARG A 12 -23.70 -3.45 -14.24
C ARG A 12 -23.69 -2.52 -13.03
N GLN A 13 -22.92 -2.86 -12.00
CA GLN A 13 -22.87 -2.12 -10.72
C GLN A 13 -21.59 -1.29 -10.57
N TRP A 14 -20.55 -1.62 -11.33
CA TRP A 14 -19.26 -0.95 -11.35
C TRP A 14 -19.02 -0.31 -12.71
N SER A 15 -18.80 1.00 -12.71
CA SER A 15 -18.17 1.71 -13.81
C SER A 15 -16.73 2.05 -13.41
N PRO A 16 -15.76 2.06 -14.34
CA PRO A 16 -14.41 2.54 -14.06
C PRO A 16 -14.47 4.04 -13.73
N GLN A 17 -14.71 4.36 -12.46
CA GLN A 17 -14.49 5.69 -11.91
C GLN A 17 -13.02 5.79 -11.51
N ILE A 18 -12.36 6.85 -11.97
CA ILE A 18 -11.05 7.24 -11.45
C ILE A 18 -11.24 7.51 -9.95
N GLY A 19 -10.54 6.75 -9.11
CA GLY A 19 -10.83 6.66 -7.67
C GLY A 19 -10.99 8.01 -6.96
N ASP A 20 -10.11 8.98 -7.25
CA ASP A 20 -10.25 10.38 -6.84
C ASP A 20 -9.81 11.28 -8.02
N PRO A 21 -10.70 12.01 -8.71
CA PRO A 21 -10.33 12.92 -9.79
C PRO A 21 -9.67 14.22 -9.28
N GLU A 22 -9.64 14.42 -7.96
CA GLU A 22 -9.00 15.56 -7.34
C GLU A 22 -7.48 15.55 -7.50
N LEU A 23 -6.87 16.73 -7.54
CA LEU A 23 -5.42 16.94 -7.68
C LEU A 23 -4.61 16.13 -6.64
N THR A 24 -5.15 15.97 -5.43
CA THR A 24 -4.56 15.20 -4.33
C THR A 24 -4.37 13.72 -4.66
N GLY A 25 -5.33 13.10 -5.35
CA GLY A 25 -5.24 11.70 -5.79
C GLY A 25 -4.08 11.48 -6.75
N TRP A 26 -3.94 12.36 -7.75
CA TRP A 26 -2.85 12.33 -8.72
C TRP A 26 -1.48 12.62 -8.09
N VAL A 27 -1.42 13.56 -7.14
CA VAL A 27 -0.19 13.85 -6.39
C VAL A 27 0.29 12.62 -5.63
N THR A 28 -0.60 11.90 -4.96
CA THR A 28 -0.24 10.67 -4.25
C THR A 28 0.26 9.58 -5.20
N VAL A 29 -0.37 9.42 -6.37
CA VAL A 29 0.08 8.45 -7.37
C VAL A 29 1.47 8.81 -7.92
N LEU A 30 1.73 10.09 -8.16
CA LEU A 30 3.05 10.57 -8.52
C LEU A 30 4.06 10.31 -7.38
N ALA A 31 3.68 10.54 -6.13
CA ALA A 31 4.53 10.26 -4.97
C ALA A 31 4.88 8.77 -4.87
N TYR A 32 3.91 7.87 -5.08
CA TYR A 32 4.18 6.43 -5.17
C TYR A 32 5.15 6.10 -6.29
N ALA A 33 4.94 6.65 -7.49
CA ALA A 33 5.79 6.41 -8.64
C ALA A 33 7.24 6.90 -8.38
N VAL A 34 7.40 8.11 -7.83
CA VAL A 34 8.71 8.67 -7.48
C VAL A 34 9.39 7.82 -6.39
N ALA A 35 8.67 7.45 -5.33
CA ALA A 35 9.23 6.62 -4.27
C ALA A 35 9.62 5.22 -4.78
N ALA A 36 8.83 4.63 -5.69
CA ALA A 36 9.14 3.36 -6.35
C ALA A 36 10.39 3.48 -7.23
N LEU A 37 10.51 4.55 -8.03
CA LEU A 37 11.68 4.81 -8.87
C LEU A 37 12.95 4.99 -8.02
N LEU A 38 12.89 5.81 -6.97
CA LEU A 38 14.02 6.02 -6.06
C LEU A 38 14.43 4.71 -5.37
N SER A 39 13.46 3.92 -4.91
CA SER A 39 13.70 2.59 -4.35
C SER A 39 14.35 1.65 -5.37
N GLY A 40 13.93 1.72 -6.63
CA GLY A 40 14.51 0.96 -7.74
C GLY A 40 15.95 1.36 -8.05
N LEU A 41 16.27 2.65 -7.96
CA LEU A 41 17.64 3.13 -8.10
C LEU A 41 18.53 2.62 -6.97
N VAL A 42 18.04 2.59 -5.72
CA VAL A 42 18.77 1.99 -4.59
C VAL A 42 18.95 0.49 -4.80
N TRP A 43 17.90 -0.21 -5.19
CA TRP A 43 17.91 -1.64 -5.51
C TRP A 43 19.00 -2.00 -6.54
N ARG A 44 19.15 -1.19 -7.60
CA ARG A 44 20.18 -1.38 -8.64
C ARG A 44 21.60 -1.20 -8.10
N ARG A 45 21.80 -0.34 -7.09
CA ARG A 45 23.13 -0.09 -6.49
C ARG A 45 23.55 -1.15 -5.48
N LEU A 46 22.60 -1.90 -4.92
CA LEU A 46 22.84 -2.89 -3.87
C LEU A 46 23.13 -4.30 -4.41
N ALA A 47 23.76 -4.41 -5.59
CA ALA A 47 24.06 -5.72 -6.18
C ALA A 47 24.93 -6.58 -5.21
N GLY A 48 24.40 -7.73 -4.80
CA GLY A 48 25.07 -8.65 -3.86
C GLY A 48 24.81 -8.38 -2.38
N ASP A 49 24.12 -7.29 -2.01
CA ASP A 49 23.74 -7.00 -0.62
C ASP A 49 22.34 -7.57 -0.32
N PRO A 50 22.12 -8.31 0.79
CA PRO A 50 20.78 -8.77 1.22
C PRO A 50 19.74 -7.65 1.31
N LEU A 51 20.17 -6.41 1.58
CA LEU A 51 19.33 -5.21 1.60
C LEU A 51 18.65 -4.97 0.25
N ARG A 52 19.18 -5.52 -0.85
CA ARG A 52 18.54 -5.50 -2.16
C ARG A 52 17.15 -6.12 -2.13
N ILE A 53 16.92 -7.18 -1.36
CA ILE A 53 15.60 -7.82 -1.29
C ILE A 53 14.57 -6.83 -0.73
N PHE A 54 14.90 -6.12 0.36
CA PHE A 54 14.03 -5.09 0.95
C PHE A 54 13.63 -4.01 -0.05
N TRP A 55 14.60 -3.39 -0.72
CA TRP A 55 14.30 -2.34 -1.68
C TRP A 55 13.55 -2.87 -2.91
N GLY A 56 13.77 -4.13 -3.30
CA GLY A 56 12.99 -4.80 -4.34
C GLY A 56 11.53 -4.99 -3.94
N VAL A 57 11.28 -5.42 -2.70
CA VAL A 57 9.93 -5.52 -2.13
C VAL A 57 9.25 -4.14 -2.11
N LEU A 58 9.96 -3.08 -1.71
CA LEU A 58 9.42 -1.72 -1.76
C LEU A 58 9.05 -1.28 -3.18
N VAL A 59 9.87 -1.57 -4.18
CA VAL A 59 9.55 -1.24 -5.59
C VAL A 59 8.23 -1.89 -6.00
N VAL A 60 8.11 -3.20 -5.77
CA VAL A 60 6.91 -3.96 -6.16
C VAL A 60 5.68 -3.46 -5.40
N LEU A 61 5.81 -3.28 -4.08
CA LEU A 61 4.73 -2.79 -3.23
C LEU A 61 4.24 -1.40 -3.64
N LEU A 62 5.16 -0.44 -3.81
CA LEU A 62 4.81 0.95 -4.14
C LEU A 62 4.25 1.06 -5.57
N ALA A 63 4.79 0.31 -6.53
CA ALA A 63 4.24 0.25 -7.89
C ALA A 63 2.84 -0.37 -7.90
N PHE A 64 2.63 -1.46 -7.16
CA PHE A 64 1.32 -2.06 -6.99
C PHE A 64 0.33 -1.06 -6.36
N LEU A 65 0.73 -0.33 -5.32
CA LEU A 65 -0.13 0.68 -4.69
C LEU A 65 -0.45 1.86 -5.60
N ALA A 66 0.49 2.32 -6.43
CA ALA A 66 0.23 3.36 -7.44
C ALA A 66 -0.86 2.94 -8.42
N VAL A 67 -0.75 1.71 -8.94
CA VAL A 67 -1.72 1.12 -9.87
C VAL A 67 -3.06 0.89 -9.16
N ASN A 68 -3.03 0.35 -7.94
CA ASN A 68 -4.20 0.08 -7.12
C ASN A 68 -4.99 1.35 -6.80
N LYS A 69 -4.31 2.47 -6.53
CA LYS A 69 -4.94 3.76 -6.28
C LYS A 69 -5.74 4.26 -7.50
N GLN A 70 -5.25 4.00 -8.71
CA GLN A 70 -5.94 4.38 -9.95
C GLN A 70 -7.08 3.43 -10.33
N LEU A 71 -6.86 2.12 -10.19
CA LEU A 71 -7.85 1.09 -10.54
C LEU A 71 -8.99 0.94 -9.52
N ASP A 72 -8.83 1.55 -8.34
CA ASP A 72 -9.70 1.40 -7.18
C ASP A 72 -10.17 -0.07 -6.98
N LEU A 73 -9.19 -0.97 -6.93
CA LEU A 73 -9.43 -2.42 -6.89
C LEU A 73 -10.31 -2.82 -5.71
N GLN A 74 -10.26 -2.06 -4.62
CA GLN A 74 -11.09 -2.27 -3.44
C GLN A 74 -12.58 -2.17 -3.76
N THR A 75 -12.98 -1.18 -4.56
CA THR A 75 -14.37 -1.02 -4.99
C THR A 75 -14.79 -2.17 -5.90
N VAL A 76 -13.95 -2.56 -6.86
CA VAL A 76 -14.21 -3.72 -7.73
C VAL A 76 -14.38 -5.01 -6.93
N LEU A 77 -13.47 -5.29 -6.01
CA LEU A 77 -13.52 -6.48 -5.16
C LEU A 77 -14.75 -6.48 -4.25
N THR A 78 -15.12 -5.32 -3.73
CA THR A 78 -16.30 -5.18 -2.87
C THR A 78 -17.59 -5.44 -3.65
N GLU A 79 -17.74 -4.86 -4.85
CA GLU A 79 -18.91 -5.11 -5.71
C GLU A 79 -18.95 -6.56 -6.22
N ALA A 80 -17.81 -7.14 -6.58
CA ALA A 80 -17.72 -8.57 -6.91
C ALA A 80 -18.15 -9.46 -5.74
N GLY A 81 -17.70 -9.12 -4.51
CA GLY A 81 -18.11 -9.79 -3.29
C GLY A 81 -19.62 -9.67 -3.02
N LYS A 82 -20.21 -8.49 -3.22
CA LYS A 82 -21.68 -8.28 -3.11
C LYS A 82 -22.45 -9.12 -4.14
N CYS A 83 -22.01 -9.16 -5.39
CA CYS A 83 -22.60 -9.98 -6.44
C CYS A 83 -22.54 -11.48 -6.11
N LEU A 84 -21.38 -11.96 -5.66
CA LEU A 84 -21.16 -13.36 -5.30
C LEU A 84 -21.96 -13.76 -4.05
N SER A 85 -22.01 -12.89 -3.05
CA SER A 85 -22.72 -13.14 -1.79
C SER A 85 -24.23 -13.15 -1.95
N ARG A 86 -24.79 -12.27 -2.79
CA ARG A 86 -26.21 -12.31 -3.15
C ARG A 86 -26.57 -13.57 -3.95
N ALA A 87 -25.70 -13.98 -4.89
CA ALA A 87 -25.95 -15.17 -5.70
C ALA A 87 -25.88 -16.49 -4.91
N GLN A 88 -25.12 -16.52 -3.82
CA GLN A 88 -24.94 -17.71 -2.98
C GLN A 88 -25.71 -17.62 -1.64
N GLY A 89 -26.45 -16.54 -1.37
CA GLY A 89 -27.32 -16.41 -0.20
C GLY A 89 -26.65 -16.05 1.13
N TRP A 90 -25.37 -15.68 1.14
CA TRP A 90 -24.59 -15.35 2.36
C TRP A 90 -24.34 -13.84 2.52
N TYR A 91 -25.19 -13.00 1.91
CA TYR A 91 -25.06 -11.54 1.96
C TYR A 91 -25.16 -10.97 3.38
N ASP A 92 -25.84 -11.67 4.29
CA ASP A 92 -25.99 -11.27 5.68
C ASP A 92 -24.73 -11.55 6.53
N ASP A 93 -23.86 -12.45 6.09
CA ASP A 93 -22.57 -12.76 6.73
C ASP A 93 -21.43 -11.82 6.29
N ARG A 94 -21.75 -10.71 5.62
CA ARG A 94 -20.80 -9.69 5.13
C ARG A 94 -19.73 -9.29 6.16
N ARG A 95 -20.09 -9.22 7.44
CA ARG A 95 -19.16 -8.86 8.52
C ARG A 95 -18.12 -9.96 8.77
N VAL A 96 -18.49 -11.23 8.67
CA VAL A 96 -17.58 -12.36 8.85
C VAL A 96 -16.53 -12.37 7.73
N VAL A 97 -16.96 -12.14 6.49
CA VAL A 97 -16.07 -12.09 5.33
C VAL A 97 -15.09 -10.92 5.41
N GLN A 98 -15.59 -9.74 5.80
CA GLN A 98 -14.75 -8.55 6.00
C GLN A 98 -13.70 -8.80 7.09
N VAL A 99 -14.10 -9.34 8.25
CA VAL A 99 -13.18 -9.65 9.35
C VAL A 99 -12.15 -10.71 8.92
N ALA A 100 -12.56 -11.75 8.19
CA ALA A 100 -11.64 -12.77 7.67
C ALA A 100 -10.64 -12.18 6.66
N PHE A 101 -11.10 -11.31 5.75
CA PHE A 101 -10.24 -10.64 4.78
C PHE A 101 -9.22 -9.71 5.47
N ILE A 102 -9.68 -8.85 6.38
CA ILE A 102 -8.83 -7.94 7.16
C ILE A 102 -7.84 -8.73 8.01
N GLY A 103 -8.31 -9.78 8.70
CA GLY A 103 -7.48 -10.64 9.53
C GLY A 103 -6.38 -11.34 8.72
N THR A 104 -6.74 -11.88 7.55
CA THR A 104 -5.77 -12.50 6.63
C THR A 104 -4.74 -11.48 6.15
N LEU A 105 -5.20 -10.29 5.73
CA LEU A 105 -4.31 -9.21 5.29
C LEU A 105 -3.34 -8.79 6.41
N LEU A 106 -3.85 -8.60 7.63
CA LEU A 106 -3.05 -8.25 8.80
C LEU A 106 -1.98 -9.31 9.09
N ILE A 107 -2.34 -10.60 9.09
CA ILE A 107 -1.40 -11.70 9.31
C ILE A 107 -0.30 -11.69 8.25
N VAL A 108 -0.66 -11.54 6.98
CA VAL A 108 0.32 -11.46 5.87
C VAL A 108 1.27 -10.28 6.05
N LEU A 109 0.74 -9.10 6.39
CA LEU A 109 1.57 -7.91 6.61
C LEU A 109 2.51 -8.05 7.82
N LEU A 110 2.02 -8.63 8.93
CA LEU A 110 2.85 -8.88 10.11
C LEU A 110 3.95 -9.90 9.85
N MET A 111 3.65 -10.98 9.13
CA MET A 111 4.66 -11.96 8.71
C MET A 111 5.71 -11.32 7.80
N ALA A 112 5.29 -10.56 6.78
CA ALA A 112 6.19 -9.86 5.89
C ALA A 112 7.09 -8.86 6.64
N MET A 113 6.52 -8.10 7.59
CA MET A 113 7.27 -7.18 8.45
C MET A 113 8.26 -7.94 9.35
N GLY A 114 7.86 -9.07 9.94
CA GLY A 114 8.73 -9.90 10.77
C GLY A 114 9.93 -10.45 10.00
N VAL A 115 9.69 -11.02 8.82
CA VAL A 115 10.76 -11.48 7.90
C VAL A 115 11.68 -10.32 7.54
N LEU A 116 11.11 -9.15 7.24
CA LEU A 116 11.89 -7.99 6.85
C LEU A 116 12.77 -7.47 8.00
N MET A 117 12.23 -7.37 9.21
CA MET A 117 12.99 -6.99 10.40
C MET A 117 14.11 -7.99 10.70
N ALA A 118 13.88 -9.29 10.46
CA ALA A 118 14.89 -10.32 10.60
C ALA A 118 16.03 -10.16 9.57
N VAL A 119 15.69 -9.92 8.29
CA VAL A 119 16.67 -9.70 7.21
C VAL A 119 17.48 -8.42 7.43
N LEU A 120 16.86 -7.38 7.99
CA LEU A 120 17.49 -6.08 8.24
C LEU A 120 18.17 -5.98 9.62
N ARG A 121 18.20 -7.06 10.41
CA ARG A 121 18.78 -7.06 11.75
C ARG A 121 20.26 -6.66 11.66
N GLY A 122 20.62 -5.56 12.32
CA GLY A 122 21.96 -4.95 12.25
C GLY A 122 22.13 -3.81 11.21
N ARG A 123 21.13 -3.57 10.35
CA ARG A 123 21.11 -2.47 9.37
C ARG A 123 19.87 -1.56 9.52
N ILE A 124 19.09 -1.78 10.58
CA ILE A 124 17.86 -1.02 10.90
C ILE A 124 18.15 0.47 10.99
N ALA A 125 19.20 0.90 11.68
CA ALA A 125 19.50 2.34 11.86
C ALA A 125 19.72 3.08 10.54
N GLN A 126 20.31 2.43 9.53
CA GLN A 126 20.54 3.04 8.21
C GLN A 126 19.25 3.15 7.38
N ASN A 127 18.27 2.28 7.64
CA ASN A 127 17.01 2.19 6.89
C ASN A 127 15.80 2.57 7.76
N ALA A 128 16.00 3.19 8.92
CA ALA A 128 14.96 3.45 9.90
C ALA A 128 13.85 4.33 9.32
N LEU A 129 14.21 5.33 8.50
CA LEU A 129 13.24 6.18 7.81
C LEU A 129 12.41 5.38 6.79
N ALA A 130 13.03 4.48 6.01
CA ALA A 130 12.30 3.65 5.06
C ALA A 130 11.37 2.65 5.76
N LEU A 131 11.80 2.10 6.91
CA LEU A 131 10.97 1.24 7.74
C LEU A 131 9.79 1.98 8.37
N ALA A 132 10.03 3.17 8.92
CA ALA A 132 8.98 4.03 9.45
C ALA A 132 7.96 4.39 8.36
N GLY A 133 8.45 4.77 7.18
CA GLY A 133 7.58 5.06 6.03
C GLY A 133 6.80 3.84 5.55
N LEU A 134 7.41 2.65 5.53
CA LEU A 134 6.70 1.40 5.22
C LEU A 134 5.60 1.11 6.24
N ILE A 135 5.87 1.26 7.54
CA ILE A 135 4.87 1.07 8.59
C ILE A 135 3.69 2.03 8.41
N LEU A 136 3.95 3.30 8.09
CA LEU A 136 2.90 4.28 7.82
C LEU A 136 2.06 3.91 6.59
N VAL A 137 2.70 3.52 5.48
CA VAL A 137 2.00 3.09 4.26
C VAL A 137 1.15 1.84 4.52
N LEU A 138 1.69 0.84 5.22
CA LEU A 138 0.94 -0.38 5.56
C LEU A 138 -0.21 -0.08 6.51
N GLY A 139 0.01 0.78 7.51
CA GLY A 139 -1.03 1.25 8.42
C GLY A 139 -2.16 1.95 7.67
N PHE A 140 -1.82 2.84 6.72
CA PHE A 140 -2.80 3.50 5.87
C PHE A 140 -3.63 2.50 5.03
N VAL A 141 -2.97 1.52 4.39
CA VAL A 141 -3.66 0.47 3.63
C VAL A 141 -4.62 -0.32 4.52
N MET A 142 -4.20 -0.66 5.74
CA MET A 142 -5.05 -1.37 6.70
C MET A 142 -6.27 -0.56 7.11
N VAL A 143 -6.06 0.71 7.45
CA VAL A 143 -7.14 1.64 7.78
C VAL A 143 -8.16 1.73 6.64
N ARG A 144 -7.68 1.87 5.39
CA ARG A 144 -8.53 1.90 4.20
C ARG A 144 -9.30 0.58 3.98
N ALA A 145 -8.66 -0.56 4.26
CA ALA A 145 -9.29 -1.87 4.14
C ALA A 145 -10.38 -2.12 5.19
N VAL A 146 -10.24 -1.50 6.37
CA VAL A 146 -11.10 -1.76 7.53
C VAL A 146 -12.46 -1.05 7.42
N SER A 147 -12.58 0.10 6.73
CA SER A 147 -13.82 0.88 6.53
C SER A 147 -14.79 0.78 7.71
N ILE A 148 -14.28 0.99 8.92
CA ILE A 148 -15.13 1.12 10.10
C ILE A 148 -15.62 2.56 10.07
N HIS A 149 -16.94 2.73 10.03
CA HIS A 149 -17.70 4.00 10.00
C HIS A 149 -17.20 5.11 10.97
N ASN A 150 -16.40 4.75 11.98
CA ASN A 150 -15.80 5.69 12.95
C ASN A 150 -14.43 6.25 12.51
N PHE A 151 -13.64 5.50 11.75
CA PHE A 151 -12.31 5.95 11.28
C PHE A 151 -12.43 6.92 10.11
N ASP A 152 -13.44 6.78 9.26
CA ASP A 152 -13.72 7.69 8.15
C ASP A 152 -13.96 9.13 8.63
N GLN A 153 -14.48 9.35 9.84
CA GLN A 153 -14.68 10.70 10.40
C GLN A 153 -13.37 11.34 10.88
N ILE A 154 -12.46 10.55 11.47
CA ILE A 154 -11.17 11.05 11.95
C ILE A 154 -10.20 11.31 10.78
N LEU A 155 -10.32 10.50 9.72
CA LEU A 155 -9.43 10.54 8.55
C LEU A 155 -9.97 11.32 7.35
N GLY A 156 -11.29 11.37 7.22
CA GLY A 156 -12.01 12.29 6.33
C GLY A 156 -12.04 13.72 6.85
N GLY A 157 -11.67 13.94 8.13
CA GLY A 157 -11.39 15.26 8.65
C GLY A 157 -10.27 15.94 7.85
N ALA A 158 -10.48 17.21 7.51
CA ALA A 158 -9.46 18.05 6.92
C ALA A 158 -8.63 18.69 8.05
N SER A 159 -7.34 18.39 8.10
CA SER A 159 -6.38 19.20 8.87
C SER A 159 -5.57 20.04 7.89
N LEU A 160 -5.36 21.32 8.20
CA LEU A 160 -4.60 22.25 7.35
C LEU A 160 -5.19 22.44 5.93
N GLY A 161 -6.49 22.19 5.73
CA GLY A 161 -7.16 22.30 4.44
C GLY A 161 -6.95 21.11 3.48
N VAL A 162 -6.33 20.02 3.94
CA VAL A 162 -6.10 18.79 3.18
C VAL A 162 -6.59 17.58 3.98
N SER A 163 -7.08 16.53 3.31
CA SER A 163 -7.54 15.30 4.00
C SER A 163 -6.42 14.65 4.82
N ASN A 164 -6.72 14.24 6.05
CA ASN A 164 -5.79 13.51 6.92
C ASN A 164 -5.28 12.22 6.27
N ASN A 165 -6.10 11.59 5.43
CA ASN A 165 -5.71 10.45 4.60
C ASN A 165 -4.51 10.77 3.70
N PHE A 166 -4.59 11.89 2.99
CA PHE A 166 -3.53 12.33 2.10
C PHE A 166 -2.23 12.60 2.86
N LEU A 167 -2.31 13.26 4.03
CA LEU A 167 -1.14 13.58 4.84
C LEU A 167 -0.43 12.31 5.34
N LEU A 168 -1.17 11.34 5.87
CA LEU A 168 -0.59 10.09 6.37
C LEU A 168 0.03 9.24 5.25
N GLU A 169 -0.69 9.09 4.13
CA GLU A 169 -0.23 8.32 2.96
C GLU A 169 1.05 8.94 2.38
N ASN A 170 1.07 10.26 2.17
CA ASN A 170 2.23 10.95 1.61
C ASN A 170 3.39 11.07 2.60
N ALA A 171 3.15 11.19 3.91
CA ALA A 171 4.22 11.19 4.91
C ALA A 171 5.05 9.90 4.85
N GLY A 172 4.39 8.75 4.72
CA GLY A 172 5.07 7.45 4.57
C GLY A 172 5.94 7.39 3.31
N LEU A 173 5.43 7.90 2.19
CA LEU A 173 6.14 7.97 0.92
C LEU A 173 7.35 8.91 0.96
N VAL A 174 7.19 10.07 1.59
CA VAL A 174 8.27 11.04 1.78
C VAL A 174 9.40 10.43 2.62
N LEU A 175 9.08 9.71 3.71
CA LEU A 175 10.12 9.06 4.53
C LEU A 175 10.91 7.99 3.75
N ILE A 176 10.23 7.17 2.94
CA ILE A 176 10.89 6.19 2.07
C ILE A 176 11.78 6.90 1.05
N ALA A 177 11.25 7.92 0.37
CA ALA A 177 11.98 8.69 -0.63
C ALA A 177 13.21 9.40 -0.04
N LEU A 178 13.09 10.00 1.14
CA LEU A 178 14.21 10.65 1.84
C LEU A 178 15.30 9.65 2.20
N ASN A 179 14.94 8.47 2.71
CA ASN A 179 15.92 7.43 3.00
C ASN A 179 16.62 6.94 1.73
N ALA A 180 15.86 6.74 0.64
CA ALA A 180 16.40 6.34 -0.65
C ALA A 180 17.38 7.39 -1.19
N LEU A 181 17.01 8.68 -1.19
CA LEU A 181 17.87 9.77 -1.62
C LEU A 181 19.15 9.86 -0.78
N TRP A 182 19.05 9.67 0.54
CA TRP A 182 20.22 9.66 1.41
C TRP A 182 21.19 8.52 1.09
N LEU A 183 20.68 7.31 0.79
CA LEU A 183 21.50 6.19 0.33
C LEU A 183 22.10 6.43 -1.06
N LEU A 184 21.34 7.04 -1.99
CA LEU A 184 21.81 7.38 -3.34
C LEU A 184 22.86 8.51 -3.34
N ARG A 185 22.89 9.37 -2.33
CA ARG A 185 23.92 10.41 -2.19
C ARG A 185 25.22 9.89 -1.57
N ARG A 186 25.21 8.70 -0.95
CA ARG A 186 26.41 8.11 -0.34
C ARG A 186 27.34 7.48 -1.40
N PRO A 187 28.67 7.69 -1.32
CA PRO A 187 29.63 7.00 -2.18
C PRO A 187 29.55 5.49 -2.01
N GLN A 188 29.59 4.74 -3.12
CA GLN A 188 29.41 3.27 -3.17
C GLN A 188 30.35 2.50 -2.22
N GLY A 189 31.53 3.04 -1.91
CA GLY A 189 32.53 2.42 -1.02
C GLY A 189 32.12 2.29 0.46
N ARG A 190 31.06 2.95 0.93
CA ARG A 190 30.57 2.86 2.33
C ARG A 190 29.39 1.90 2.54
N LEU A 191 28.86 1.31 1.46
CA LEU A 191 27.69 0.43 1.51
C LEU A 191 28.04 -1.06 1.62
N ARG A 192 29.25 -1.45 1.18
CA ARG A 192 29.77 -2.81 1.41
C ARG A 192 30.03 -3.00 2.90
N PRO A 193 29.43 -4.02 3.56
CA PRO A 193 29.89 -4.42 4.88
C PRO A 193 31.37 -4.78 4.79
N ARG A 194 32.15 -4.36 5.79
CA ARG A 194 33.45 -5.01 6.05
C ARG A 194 33.20 -6.43 6.53
#